data_AF-A0A1N6NCJ9-F1
#
_entry.id   AF-A0A1N6NCJ9-F1
#
_cell.length_a   1.000
_cell.length_b   1.000
_cell.length_c   1.000
_cell.angle_alpha   90.00
_cell.angle_beta   90.00
_cell.angle_gamma   90.00
#
_symmetry.space_group_name_H-M   'P 1'
#
loop_
_entity.id
_entity.type
_entity.pdbx_description
1 polymer ?
#
loop_
_entity_poly.entity_id
_entity_poly.type
_entity_poly.pdbx_seq_one_letter_code
_entity_poly.pdbx_strand_id
1 'polypeptide(L)'
;MDIYRFLTHLALRRILLGSILAISGGAALLGAPLAGRGAGVAAAAGGTILLLLGYLAGLRARQGAGSYPDEYRVVAQTQRLRKCLGMALRLETLAFLAGALATPLTTEHPFLQGVAIGSALTAGIFILFDAIHHRYLPSQPPAWYDPAV
;
A
#
# COMPACT_ATOMS: atom_id res chain seq x y z
N MET A 1 -6.25 -25.37 1.43
CA MET A 1 -6.53 -23.94 1.17
C MET A 1 -5.56 -23.50 0.07
N ASP A 2 -6.04 -23.15 -1.12
CA ASP A 2 -5.17 -22.81 -2.25
C ASP A 2 -4.18 -21.70 -1.88
N ILE A 3 -2.91 -21.89 -2.23
CA ILE A 3 -1.81 -20.99 -1.89
C ILE A 3 -2.11 -19.55 -2.36
N TYR A 4 -2.83 -19.43 -3.47
CA TYR A 4 -3.30 -18.17 -4.03
C TYR A 4 -4.39 -17.48 -3.19
N ARG A 5 -5.36 -18.23 -2.64
CA ARG A 5 -6.36 -17.70 -1.71
C ARG A 5 -5.71 -17.23 -0.41
N PHE A 6 -4.72 -17.97 0.08
CA PHE A 6 -3.93 -17.58 1.25
C PHE A 6 -3.16 -16.28 0.99
N LEU A 7 -2.44 -16.17 -0.13
CA LEU A 7 -1.67 -14.98 -0.50
C LEU A 7 -2.55 -13.74 -0.73
N THR A 8 -3.74 -13.91 -1.32
CA THR A 8 -4.70 -12.83 -1.54
C THR A 8 -5.27 -12.31 -0.21
N HIS A 9 -5.60 -13.22 0.71
CA HIS A 9 -6.04 -12.85 2.05
C HIS A 9 -4.93 -12.18 2.87
N LEU A 10 -3.70 -12.65 2.71
CA LEU A 10 -2.52 -12.12 3.38
C LEU A 10 -2.26 -10.68 2.92
N ALA A 11 -2.29 -10.42 1.62
CA ALA A 11 -2.10 -9.07 1.06
C ALA A 11 -3.20 -8.10 1.50
N LEU A 12 -4.49 -8.51 1.45
CA LEU A 12 -5.61 -7.66 1.87
C LEU A 12 -5.58 -7.34 3.37
N ARG A 13 -5.35 -8.33 4.24
CA ARG A 13 -5.26 -8.09 5.70
C ARG A 13 -4.11 -7.17 6.06
N ARG A 14 -3.03 -7.21 5.29
CA ARG A 14 -1.80 -6.48 5.57
C ARG A 14 -1.84 -5.02 5.11
N ILE A 15 -2.41 -4.74 3.95
CA ILE A 15 -2.73 -3.36 3.53
C ILE A 15 -3.66 -2.71 4.57
N LEU A 16 -4.69 -3.45 5.02
CA LEU A 16 -5.60 -3.00 6.08
C LEU A 16 -4.85 -2.68 7.38
N LEU A 17 -3.97 -3.57 7.85
CA LEU A 17 -3.17 -3.34 9.06
C LEU A 17 -2.25 -2.12 8.93
N GLY A 18 -1.54 -1.98 7.81
CA GLY A 18 -0.65 -0.85 7.56
C GLY A 18 -1.41 0.48 7.49
N SER A 19 -2.56 0.51 6.80
CA SER A 19 -3.44 1.68 6.76
C SER A 19 -4.02 2.03 8.14
N ILE A 20 -4.46 1.03 8.91
CA ILE A 20 -4.96 1.25 10.28
C ILE A 20 -3.85 1.84 11.15
N LEU A 21 -2.65 1.25 11.13
CA LEU A 21 -1.50 1.74 11.90
C LEU A 21 -1.11 3.16 11.52
N ALA A 22 -1.10 3.48 10.22
CA ALA A 22 -0.80 4.82 9.73
C ALA A 22 -1.86 5.85 10.17
N ILE A 23 -3.15 5.48 10.13
CA ILE A 23 -4.25 6.34 10.58
C ILE A 23 -4.21 6.52 12.10
N SER A 24 -4.08 5.45 12.88
CA SER A 24 -4.05 5.53 14.34
C SER A 24 -2.78 6.22 14.85
N GLY A 25 -1.62 5.92 14.25
CA GLY A 25 -0.36 6.58 14.56
C GLY A 25 -0.38 8.06 14.17
N GLY A 26 -0.97 8.38 13.01
CA GLY A 26 -1.17 9.75 12.56
C GLY A 26 -2.10 10.55 13.48
N ALA A 27 -3.20 9.94 13.92
CA ALA A 27 -4.13 10.55 14.87
C ALA A 27 -3.49 10.82 16.24
N ALA A 28 -2.66 9.90 16.74
CA ALA A 28 -1.93 10.09 17.99
C ALA A 28 -0.96 11.30 17.93
N LEU A 29 -0.40 11.58 16.76
CA LEU A 29 0.51 12.69 16.53
C LEU A 29 -0.18 14.06 16.41
N LEU A 30 -1.51 14.13 16.34
CA LEU A 30 -2.25 15.40 16.32
C LEU A 30 -2.10 16.20 17.64
N GLY A 31 -1.82 15.52 18.75
CA GLY A 31 -1.53 16.15 20.03
C GLY A 31 -0.10 16.70 20.18
N ALA A 32 0.79 16.38 19.25
CA ALA A 32 2.21 16.72 19.31
C ALA A 32 2.48 18.21 18.96
N PRO A 33 3.74 18.70 19.07
CA PRO A 33 4.16 20.00 18.53
C PRO A 33 3.92 20.11 17.01
N LEU A 34 3.98 21.32 16.45
CA LEU A 34 3.61 21.59 15.04
C LEU A 34 4.24 20.63 14.01
N ALA A 35 5.51 20.26 14.18
CA ALA A 35 6.16 19.26 13.33
C ALA A 35 5.57 17.86 13.49
N GLY A 36 5.27 17.44 14.72
CA GLY A 36 4.55 16.19 14.97
C GLY A 36 3.15 16.19 14.38
N ARG A 37 2.41 17.32 14.45
CA ARG A 37 1.08 17.44 13.82
C ARG A 37 1.15 17.31 12.30
N GLY A 38 2.13 17.97 11.68
CA GLY A 38 2.37 17.84 10.24
C GLY A 38 2.65 16.39 9.84
N ALA A 39 3.50 15.70 10.61
CA ALA A 39 3.77 14.29 10.38
C ALA A 39 2.52 13.41 10.57
N GLY A 40 1.70 13.72 11.58
CA GLY A 40 0.46 13.02 11.87
C GLY A 40 -0.59 13.16 10.76
N VAL A 41 -0.75 14.37 10.22
CA VAL A 41 -1.65 14.66 9.09
C VAL A 41 -1.20 13.90 7.84
N ALA A 42 0.10 13.92 7.54
CA ALA A 42 0.66 13.19 6.40
C ALA A 42 0.43 11.67 6.53
N ALA A 43 0.68 11.10 7.71
CA ALA A 43 0.48 9.69 7.98
C ALA A 43 -1.00 9.27 7.88
N ALA A 44 -1.91 10.07 8.44
CA ALA A 44 -3.35 9.82 8.37
C ALA A 44 -3.89 9.92 6.94
N ALA A 45 -3.48 10.95 6.19
CA ALA A 45 -3.87 11.13 4.79
C ALA A 45 -3.33 9.98 3.91
N GLY A 46 -2.04 9.66 4.04
CA GLY A 46 -1.41 8.56 3.30
C GLY A 46 -2.04 7.20 3.61
N GLY A 47 -2.26 6.90 4.89
CA GLY A 47 -2.95 5.68 5.34
C GLY A 47 -4.37 5.56 4.77
N THR A 48 -5.10 6.67 4.71
CA THR A 48 -6.47 6.71 4.15
C THR A 48 -6.47 6.48 2.64
N ILE A 49 -5.54 7.10 1.90
CA ILE A 49 -5.41 6.89 0.46
C ILE A 49 -5.10 5.43 0.15
N LEU A 50 -4.19 4.81 0.91
CA LEU A 50 -3.87 3.39 0.77
C LEU A 50 -5.03 2.47 1.09
N LEU A 51 -5.82 2.81 2.13
CA LEU A 51 -7.04 2.08 2.47
C LEU A 51 -8.04 2.11 1.30
N LEU A 52 -8.25 3.28 0.71
CA LEU A 52 -9.13 3.47 -0.44
C LEU A 52 -8.62 2.72 -1.68
N LEU A 53 -7.32 2.79 -1.97
CA LEU A 53 -6.70 2.04 -3.06
C LEU A 53 -6.85 0.52 -2.87
N GLY A 54 -6.60 0.03 -1.65
CA GLY A 54 -6.80 -1.38 -1.29
C GLY A 54 -8.27 -1.81 -1.45
N TYR A 55 -9.21 -0.97 -1.01
CA TYR A 55 -10.65 -1.21 -1.18
C TYR A 55 -11.07 -1.26 -2.65
N LEU A 56 -10.65 -0.27 -3.45
CA LEU A 56 -10.93 -0.21 -4.89
C LEU A 56 -10.28 -1.36 -5.66
N ALA A 57 -9.05 -1.74 -5.30
CA ALA A 57 -8.37 -2.91 -5.87
C ALA A 57 -9.13 -4.20 -5.53
N GLY A 58 -9.62 -4.34 -4.29
CA GLY A 58 -10.48 -5.45 -3.87
C GLY A 58 -11.78 -5.52 -4.65
N LEU A 59 -12.47 -4.39 -4.85
CA LEU A 59 -13.69 -4.32 -5.67
C LEU A 59 -13.43 -4.70 -7.13
N ARG A 60 -12.37 -4.17 -7.74
CA ARG A 60 -11.97 -4.50 -9.13
C ARG A 60 -11.56 -5.97 -9.28
N ALA A 61 -10.90 -6.54 -8.28
CA ALA A 61 -10.54 -7.97 -8.27
C ALA A 61 -11.79 -8.87 -8.19
N ARG A 62 -12.85 -8.43 -7.49
CA ARG A 62 -14.13 -9.14 -7.44
C ARG A 62 -14.89 -9.08 -8.77
N GLN A 63 -15.00 -7.89 -9.37
CA GLN A 63 -15.70 -7.71 -10.65
C GLN A 63 -15.03 -8.43 -11.82
N GLY A 64 -13.70 -8.40 -11.88
CA GLY A 64 -12.93 -9.01 -12.96
C GLY A 64 -12.82 -10.54 -12.92
N ALA A 65 -13.22 -11.17 -11.81
CA ALA A 65 -13.18 -12.62 -11.65
C ALA A 65 -14.51 -13.29 -12.04
N GLY A 66 -15.63 -12.55 -12.13
CA GLY A 66 -16.94 -13.14 -12.39
C GLY A 66 -17.04 -13.96 -13.68
N SER A 67 -16.22 -13.65 -14.68
CA SER A 67 -16.24 -14.29 -16.01
C SER A 67 -15.35 -15.54 -16.15
N TYR A 68 -14.44 -15.81 -15.20
CA TYR A 68 -13.55 -16.97 -15.26
C TYR A 68 -14.15 -18.18 -14.52
N PRO A 69 -13.84 -19.43 -14.90
CA PRO A 69 -14.15 -20.60 -14.09
C PRO A 69 -13.48 -20.50 -12.71
N ASP A 70 -14.10 -21.05 -11.66
CA ASP A 70 -13.70 -20.84 -10.25
C ASP A 70 -12.22 -21.14 -9.95
N GLU A 71 -11.62 -22.06 -10.70
CA GLU A 71 -10.22 -22.47 -10.59
C GLU A 71 -9.24 -21.39 -11.11
N TYR A 72 -9.62 -20.65 -12.15
CA TYR A 72 -8.81 -19.59 -12.78
C TYR A 72 -9.02 -18.22 -12.13
N ARG A 73 -10.17 -18.01 -11.46
CA ARG A 73 -10.49 -16.75 -10.75
C ARG A 73 -9.41 -16.33 -9.78
N VAL A 74 -8.87 -17.29 -9.02
CA VAL A 74 -7.92 -17.01 -7.93
C VAL A 74 -6.56 -16.58 -8.49
N VAL A 75 -6.11 -17.18 -9.60
CA VAL A 75 -4.86 -16.82 -10.27
C VAL A 75 -4.96 -15.43 -10.91
N ALA A 76 -6.04 -15.14 -11.64
CA ALA A 76 -6.30 -13.84 -12.23
C ALA A 76 -6.42 -12.73 -11.16
N GLN A 77 -7.08 -13.02 -10.03
CA GLN A 77 -7.16 -12.11 -8.88
C GLN A 77 -5.77 -11.83 -8.31
N THR A 78 -4.95 -12.87 -8.11
CA THR A 78 -3.60 -12.71 -7.53
C THR A 78 -2.68 -11.89 -8.43
N GLN A 79 -2.72 -12.09 -9.76
CA GLN A 79 -1.92 -11.31 -10.70
C GLN A 79 -2.35 -9.84 -10.77
N ARG A 80 -3.66 -9.56 -10.77
CA ARG A 80 -4.17 -8.19 -10.71
C ARG A 80 -3.78 -7.52 -9.39
N LEU A 81 -3.88 -8.23 -8.28
CA LEU A 81 -3.44 -7.75 -6.97
C LEU A 81 -1.95 -7.42 -6.98
N ARG A 82 -1.11 -8.27 -7.56
CA ARG A 82 0.33 -8.04 -7.72
C ARG A 82 0.63 -6.79 -8.55
N LYS A 83 -0.10 -6.58 -9.66
CA LYS A 83 0.03 -5.34 -10.45
C LYS A 83 -0.37 -4.10 -9.65
N CYS A 84 -1.46 -4.15 -8.91
CA CYS A 84 -1.90 -3.05 -8.06
C CYS A 84 -0.89 -2.75 -6.94
N LEU A 85 -0.39 -3.78 -6.25
CA LEU A 85 0.68 -3.67 -5.25
C LEU A 85 1.95 -3.07 -5.87
N GLY A 86 2.38 -3.56 -7.03
CA GLY A 86 3.55 -3.02 -7.71
C GLY A 86 3.41 -1.54 -8.11
N MET A 87 2.20 -1.07 -8.46
CA MET A 87 1.93 0.35 -8.68
C MET A 87 1.93 1.15 -7.37
N ALA A 88 1.33 0.60 -6.30
CA ALA A 88 1.34 1.23 -4.98
C ALA A 88 2.78 1.43 -4.48
N LEU A 89 3.61 0.38 -4.56
CA LEU A 89 5.03 0.41 -4.20
C LEU A 89 5.80 1.51 -4.96
N ARG A 90 5.53 1.71 -6.27
CA ARG A 90 6.13 2.80 -7.06
C ARG A 90 5.67 4.18 -6.58
N LEU A 91 4.38 4.34 -6.32
CA LEU A 91 3.80 5.59 -5.80
C LEU A 91 4.36 5.94 -4.43
N GLU A 92 4.50 4.95 -3.55
CA GLU A 92 5.12 5.13 -2.23
C GLU A 92 6.59 5.48 -2.36
N THR A 93 7.33 4.83 -3.27
CA THR A 93 8.74 5.17 -3.51
C THR A 93 8.90 6.63 -3.98
N LEU A 94 8.01 7.10 -4.85
CA LEU A 94 7.99 8.51 -5.26
C LEU A 94 7.65 9.44 -4.08
N ALA A 95 6.66 9.08 -3.26
CA ALA A 95 6.30 9.86 -2.07
C ALA A 95 7.43 9.91 -1.03
N PHE A 96 8.16 8.80 -0.86
CA PHE A 96 9.35 8.70 0.00
C PHE A 96 10.44 9.67 -0.46
N LEU A 97 10.79 9.63 -1.75
CA LEU A 97 11.82 10.50 -2.32
C LEU A 97 11.40 11.97 -2.27
N ALA A 98 10.14 12.27 -2.61
CA ALA A 98 9.60 13.62 -2.54
C ALA A 98 9.62 14.18 -1.10
N GLY A 99 9.21 13.38 -0.11
CA GLY A 99 9.28 13.76 1.31
C GLY A 99 10.72 13.96 1.80
N ALA A 100 11.63 13.05 1.46
CA ALA A 100 13.03 13.14 1.84
C ALA A 100 13.72 14.39 1.24
N LEU A 101 13.42 14.72 -0.02
CA LEU A 101 13.95 15.91 -0.69
C LEU A 101 13.31 17.21 -0.20
N ALA A 102 12.03 17.19 0.17
CA ALA A 102 11.32 18.37 0.68
C ALA A 102 11.67 18.70 2.15
N THR A 103 12.14 17.73 2.93
CA THR A 103 12.48 17.91 4.36
C THR A 103 13.53 19.01 4.59
N PRO A 104 14.68 19.05 3.89
CA PRO A 104 15.66 20.14 4.06
C PRO A 104 15.19 21.49 3.52
N LEU A 105 14.21 21.50 2.61
CA LEU A 105 13.67 22.72 1.99
C LEU A 105 12.56 23.39 2.82
N THR A 106 12.08 22.72 3.87
CA THR A 106 10.93 23.15 4.68
C THR A 106 11.31 23.54 6.11
N THR A 107 12.60 23.73 6.39
CA THR A 107 13.16 24.04 7.72
C THR A 107 12.58 25.31 8.36
N GLU A 108 12.14 26.29 7.57
CA GLU A 108 11.51 27.52 8.06
C GLU A 108 10.04 27.33 8.50
N HIS A 109 9.43 26.21 8.11
CA HIS A 109 8.03 25.91 8.40
C HIS A 109 7.90 24.57 9.13
N PRO A 110 7.90 24.56 10.48
CA PRO A 110 7.97 23.33 11.28
C PRO A 110 6.82 22.36 10.96
N PHE A 111 5.64 22.86 10.61
CA PHE A 111 4.53 22.02 10.16
C PHE A 111 4.84 21.30 8.83
N LEU A 112 5.34 22.04 7.82
CA LEU A 112 5.68 21.46 6.50
C LEU A 112 6.86 20.51 6.59
N GLN A 113 7.84 20.81 7.44
CA GLN A 113 8.93 19.89 7.76
C GLN A 113 8.39 18.59 8.37
N GLY A 114 7.43 18.73 9.30
CA GLY A 114 6.67 17.61 9.84
C GLY A 114 5.97 16.77 8.77
N VAL A 115 5.25 17.41 7.84
CA VAL A 115 4.58 16.74 6.73
C VAL A 115 5.57 15.98 5.84
N ALA A 116 6.70 16.60 5.51
CA ALA A 116 7.74 15.99 4.67
C ALA A 116 8.35 14.75 5.35
N ILE A 117 8.70 14.86 6.63
CA ILE A 117 9.21 13.74 7.44
C ILE A 117 8.16 12.64 7.55
N GLY A 118 6.93 12.99 7.93
CA GLY A 118 5.84 12.02 8.08
C GLY A 118 5.53 11.29 6.78
N SER A 119 5.54 12.00 5.65
CA SER A 119 5.34 11.40 4.32
C SER A 119 6.45 10.42 3.98
N ALA A 120 7.72 10.80 4.20
CA ALA A 120 8.86 9.93 3.98
C ALA A 120 8.83 8.70 4.90
N LEU A 121 8.55 8.86 6.18
CA LEU A 121 8.54 7.77 7.15
C LEU A 121 7.41 6.77 6.84
N THR A 122 6.21 7.29 6.55
CA THR A 122 5.05 6.48 6.18
C THR A 122 5.30 5.70 4.90
N ALA A 123 5.79 6.38 3.85
CA ALA A 123 6.14 5.72 2.59
C ALA A 123 7.26 4.69 2.77
N GLY A 124 8.28 4.97 3.59
CA GLY A 124 9.37 4.05 3.87
C GLY A 124 8.90 2.77 4.57
N ILE A 125 8.00 2.89 5.55
CA ILE A 125 7.37 1.75 6.22
C ILE A 125 6.61 0.91 5.20
N PHE A 126 5.80 1.54 4.36
CA PHE A 126 5.04 0.82 3.35
C PHE A 126 5.94 0.16 2.30
N ILE A 127 6.98 0.82 1.80
CA ILE A 127 7.97 0.22 0.88
C ILE A 127 8.65 -1.00 1.51
N LEU A 128 9.09 -0.90 2.77
CA LEU A 128 9.72 -2.02 3.47
C LEU A 128 8.73 -3.19 3.59
N PHE A 129 7.49 -2.88 3.94
CA PHE A 129 6.40 -3.85 3.97
C PHE A 129 6.24 -4.47 2.58
N ASP A 130 5.88 -3.70 1.57
CA ASP A 130 5.59 -4.18 0.22
C ASP A 130 6.76 -4.92 -0.43
N ALA A 131 8.02 -4.54 -0.17
CA ALA A 131 9.21 -5.23 -0.65
C ALA A 131 9.39 -6.64 -0.04
N ILE A 132 9.18 -6.77 1.28
CA ILE A 132 9.18 -8.09 1.94
C ILE A 132 8.11 -8.98 1.31
N HIS A 133 6.96 -8.41 0.97
CA HIS A 133 5.77 -9.15 0.55
C HIS A 133 5.74 -9.50 -0.93
N HIS A 134 6.24 -8.62 -1.80
CA HIS A 134 6.39 -8.88 -3.23
C HIS A 134 7.26 -10.12 -3.50
N ARG A 135 8.22 -10.41 -2.61
CA ARG A 135 9.05 -11.63 -2.66
C ARG A 135 8.26 -12.93 -2.46
N TYR A 136 7.13 -12.89 -1.77
CA TYR A 136 6.31 -14.08 -1.47
C TYR A 136 5.16 -14.32 -2.46
N LEU A 137 4.91 -13.38 -3.38
CA LEU A 137 3.91 -13.56 -4.43
C LEU A 137 4.52 -14.27 -5.65
N PRO A 138 3.89 -15.33 -6.19
CA PRO A 138 4.37 -16.03 -7.38
C PRO A 138 4.40 -15.08 -8.60
N SER A 139 5.52 -15.07 -9.32
CA SER A 139 5.79 -14.19 -10.47
C SER A 139 5.22 -14.70 -11.78
N GLN A 140 5.00 -16.00 -11.86
CA GLN A 140 4.43 -16.64 -13.02
C GLN A 140 3.15 -17.37 -12.62
N PRO A 141 2.12 -17.36 -13.48
CA PRO A 141 1.05 -18.31 -13.34
C PRO A 141 1.61 -19.75 -13.37
N PRO A 142 0.92 -20.72 -12.75
CA PRO A 142 1.30 -22.12 -12.91
C PRO A 142 1.39 -22.49 -14.40
N ALA A 143 2.25 -23.44 -14.77
CA ALA A 143 2.46 -23.84 -16.17
C ALA A 143 1.19 -24.34 -16.89
N TRP A 144 0.15 -24.72 -16.13
CA TRP A 144 -1.17 -25.15 -16.63
C TRP A 144 -2.17 -23.99 -16.82
N TYR A 145 -1.82 -22.77 -16.43
CA TYR A 145 -2.67 -21.58 -16.61
C TYR A 145 -2.27 -20.87 -17.90
N ASP A 146 -3.13 -20.95 -18.91
CA ASP A 146 -3.00 -20.20 -20.16
C ASP A 146 -3.89 -18.94 -20.09
N PRO A 147 -3.32 -17.71 -20.14
CA PRO A 147 -4.11 -16.48 -20.11
C PRO A 147 -4.96 -16.25 -21.39
N ALA A 148 -4.78 -17.07 -22.43
CA ALA A 148 -5.54 -16.99 -23.69
C ALA A 148 -6.78 -17.90 -23.74
N VAL A 149 -7.00 -18.72 -22.70
CA VAL A 149 -8.13 -19.64 -22.54
C VAL A 149 -9.10 -19.10 -21.48
#